data_AF-A0A1T4NZE0-F1
#
_entry.id   AF-A0A1T4NZE0-F1
#
_cell.length_a   1.000
_cell.length_b   1.000
_cell.length_c   1.000
_cell.angle_alpha   90.00
_cell.angle_beta   90.00
_cell.angle_gamma   90.00
#
_symmetry.space_group_name_H-M   'P 1'
#
loop_
_entity.id
_entity.type
_entity.pdbx_description
1 polymer ?
#
loop_
_entity_poly.entity_id
_entity_poly.type
_entity_poly.pdbx_seq_one_letter_code
_entity_poly.pdbx_strand_id
1 'polypeptide(L)'
;MKKFNIQKQDSIHTDTKFMQKKQHFAKKQAFIFLAILVFNAVATPFCVFALELKDVNSKLSDVFASFSDSNEGTTVFRSLNIPTGGRSESLGTAITGLCDDITFFDYNPAGSAVLSNSEIAFFHNSWIADSAMETLEGSMRFNNLGMGLQLKCFYVPFTEYNLFGDKLAGNYYSETSLAFNMAYNFLAGYNFKGIAAGYTVRASWRNMPDYADNQTDKIKSGSGLEQSALGFMADFGLLVRFNFLKNFSSLEPNFNFGLALNNLGLAFTGFSKNFELDDSLPTRISAGFSYRLFKNLLFTTEFRQPVNLMNFSSSQKFSFASGAEINVTDFFDFEAGFMLSGGNPRFSIGSQFDIKGIKMNVNYTLDLTTSFNPVNHISLAARLLLGDRGRSKTMAMVYEKYTEGIELYSKGDRQNIQKAIEKWTEAKNMSSSIGIKFDPAIEAITAAQDLLDVHDQIKNFGSLN
;
A
#
# COMPACT_ATOMS: atom_id res chain seq x y z
N MET A 1 18.72 55.66 42.17
CA MET A 1 18.17 55.70 40.79
C MET A 1 18.45 54.41 40.01
N LYS A 2 17.91 53.26 40.42
CA LYS A 2 18.01 51.98 39.68
C LYS A 2 16.74 51.14 39.91
N LYS A 3 15.62 51.54 39.33
CA LYS A 3 14.40 50.69 39.27
C LYS A 3 13.43 51.01 38.12
N PHE A 4 13.78 51.91 37.21
CA PHE A 4 12.88 52.37 36.14
C PHE A 4 13.18 51.83 34.73
N ASN A 5 14.17 50.94 34.56
CA ASN A 5 14.63 50.53 33.22
C ASN A 5 14.37 49.06 32.84
N ILE A 6 13.73 48.25 33.69
CA ILE A 6 13.48 46.82 33.41
C ILE A 6 12.10 46.60 32.77
N GLN A 7 11.09 47.43 33.11
CA GLN A 7 9.72 47.26 32.58
C GLN A 7 9.56 47.64 31.10
N LYS A 8 10.45 48.48 30.54
CA LYS A 8 10.33 48.96 29.16
C LYS A 8 10.94 47.99 28.13
N GLN A 9 11.84 47.10 28.56
CA GLN A 9 12.51 46.15 27.68
C GLN A 9 11.68 44.87 27.49
N ASP A 10 10.96 44.43 28.53
CA ASP A 10 10.05 43.30 28.46
C ASP A 10 8.78 43.60 27.63
N SER A 11 8.26 44.84 27.64
CA SER A 11 7.08 45.18 26.81
C SER A 11 7.41 45.15 25.32
N ILE A 12 8.58 45.67 24.92
CA ILE A 12 9.03 45.70 23.51
C ILE A 12 9.29 44.28 22.98
N HIS A 13 9.82 43.38 23.82
CA HIS A 13 10.11 42.01 23.40
C HIS A 13 8.85 41.12 23.30
N THR A 14 7.84 41.42 24.11
CA THR A 14 6.53 40.73 24.09
C THR A 14 5.71 41.17 22.86
N ASP A 15 5.77 42.47 22.52
CA ASP A 15 5.11 43.02 21.33
C ASP A 15 5.71 42.51 20.02
N THR A 16 7.04 42.31 19.94
CA THR A 16 7.69 41.74 18.74
C THR A 16 7.32 40.27 18.51
N LYS A 17 7.23 39.46 19.58
CA LYS A 17 6.75 38.07 19.46
C LYS A 17 5.28 37.98 19.07
N PHE A 18 4.44 38.88 19.58
CA PHE A 18 3.02 38.94 19.23
C PHE A 18 2.81 39.37 17.76
N MET A 19 3.60 40.34 17.29
CA MET A 19 3.60 40.80 15.90
C MET A 19 4.09 39.72 14.92
N GLN A 20 5.14 38.97 15.27
CA GLN A 20 5.62 37.84 14.46
C GLN A 20 4.58 36.70 14.39
N LYS A 21 3.88 36.40 15.50
CA LYS A 21 2.80 35.41 15.52
C LYS A 21 1.61 35.84 14.64
N LYS A 22 1.23 37.12 14.70
CA LYS A 22 0.19 37.70 13.81
C LYS A 22 0.60 37.66 12.34
N GLN A 23 1.85 37.99 12.01
CA GLN A 23 2.37 37.90 10.64
C GLN A 23 2.40 36.46 10.13
N HIS A 24 2.77 35.49 10.97
CA HIS A 24 2.79 34.08 10.59
C HIS A 24 1.37 33.53 10.40
N PHE A 25 0.42 33.95 11.24
CA PHE A 25 -1.00 33.59 11.11
C PHE A 25 -1.65 34.25 9.88
N ALA A 26 -1.33 35.51 9.61
CA ALA A 26 -1.79 36.22 8.41
C ALA A 26 -1.19 35.64 7.12
N LYS A 27 0.06 35.19 7.12
CA LYS A 27 0.67 34.46 5.99
C LYS A 27 0.01 33.10 5.77
N LYS A 28 -0.38 32.39 6.82
CA LYS A 28 -1.10 31.10 6.75
C LYS A 28 -2.53 31.29 6.21
N GLN A 29 -3.23 32.34 6.65
CA GLN A 29 -4.54 32.72 6.10
C GLN A 29 -4.45 33.19 4.65
N ALA A 30 -3.44 33.97 4.29
CA ALA A 30 -3.19 34.40 2.91
C ALA A 30 -2.85 33.21 1.99
N PHE A 31 -2.13 32.19 2.48
CA PHE A 31 -1.84 30.97 1.71
C PHE A 31 -3.09 30.10 1.52
N ILE A 32 -3.96 30.01 2.54
CA ILE A 32 -5.26 29.33 2.42
C ILE A 32 -6.18 30.09 1.46
N PHE A 33 -6.22 31.42 1.56
CA PHE A 33 -7.00 32.25 0.64
C PHE A 33 -6.47 32.16 -0.79
N LEU A 34 -5.14 32.13 -0.98
CA LEU A 34 -4.50 31.96 -2.28
C LEU A 34 -4.70 30.54 -2.82
N ALA A 35 -4.70 29.51 -1.99
CA ALA A 35 -5.03 28.14 -2.39
C ALA A 35 -6.51 28.02 -2.80
N ILE A 36 -7.43 28.68 -2.08
CA ILE A 36 -8.84 28.77 -2.45
C ILE A 36 -9.00 29.59 -3.73
N LEU A 37 -8.25 30.68 -3.91
CA LEU A 37 -8.28 31.50 -5.12
C LEU A 37 -7.66 30.77 -6.32
N VAL A 38 -6.62 29.95 -6.13
CA VAL A 38 -6.05 29.10 -7.18
C VAL A 38 -6.99 27.95 -7.50
N PHE A 39 -7.66 27.34 -6.51
CA PHE A 39 -8.70 26.34 -6.73
C PHE A 39 -9.91 26.94 -7.48
N ASN A 40 -10.30 28.18 -7.17
CA ASN A 40 -11.36 28.90 -7.87
C ASN A 40 -10.91 29.48 -9.23
N ALA A 41 -9.63 29.81 -9.41
CA ALA A 41 -9.08 30.33 -10.67
C ALA A 41 -8.73 29.21 -11.67
N VAL A 42 -8.50 27.98 -11.19
CA VAL A 42 -8.50 26.77 -12.03
C VAL A 42 -9.94 26.32 -12.31
N ALA A 43 -10.89 26.67 -11.45
CA ALA A 43 -12.32 26.59 -11.71
C ALA A 43 -12.87 27.84 -12.45
N THR A 44 -12.17 28.30 -13.49
CA THR A 44 -12.86 29.06 -14.57
C THR A 44 -14.03 28.24 -15.07
N PRO A 45 -15.14 28.85 -15.53
CA PRO A 45 -16.40 28.15 -15.73
C PRO A 45 -16.21 27.14 -16.86
N PHE A 46 -15.89 25.90 -16.51
CA PHE A 46 -16.44 24.78 -17.22
C PHE A 46 -17.94 24.96 -17.06
N CYS A 47 -18.55 25.62 -18.06
CA CYS A 47 -19.94 25.40 -18.37
C CYS A 47 -20.15 23.90 -18.23
N VAL A 48 -20.93 23.51 -17.23
CA VAL A 48 -21.49 22.18 -17.11
C VAL A 48 -22.47 22.06 -18.27
N PHE A 49 -21.93 22.00 -19.48
CA PHE A 49 -22.60 21.34 -20.57
C PHE A 49 -22.84 19.93 -20.04
N ALA A 50 -24.08 19.49 -20.12
CA ALA A 50 -24.41 18.08 -20.00
C ALA A 50 -23.59 17.33 -21.07
N LEU A 51 -22.36 16.95 -20.76
CA LEU A 51 -21.66 15.92 -21.51
C LEU A 51 -22.42 14.64 -21.21
N GLU A 52 -23.14 14.12 -22.20
CA GLU A 52 -23.55 12.72 -22.13
C GLU A 52 -22.27 11.88 -22.03
N LEU A 53 -22.19 10.98 -21.03
CA LEU A 53 -20.98 10.19 -20.78
C LEU A 53 -20.59 9.28 -21.94
N LYS A 54 -21.51 9.02 -22.89
CA LYS A 54 -21.18 8.40 -24.18
C LYS A 54 -20.05 9.16 -24.87
N ASP A 55 -20.04 10.49 -24.79
CA ASP A 55 -18.98 11.33 -25.35
C ASP A 55 -17.67 11.19 -24.57
N VAL A 56 -17.72 11.01 -23.25
CA VAL A 56 -16.53 10.80 -22.41
C VAL A 56 -15.92 9.42 -22.67
N ASN A 57 -16.73 8.36 -22.63
CA ASN A 57 -16.27 7.00 -22.89
C ASN A 57 -15.80 6.83 -24.34
N SER A 58 -16.50 7.42 -25.32
CA SER A 58 -16.05 7.46 -26.71
C SER A 58 -14.71 8.18 -26.84
N LYS A 59 -14.57 9.39 -26.26
CA LYS A 59 -13.30 10.14 -26.32
C LYS A 59 -12.16 9.41 -25.62
N LEU A 60 -12.41 8.80 -24.46
CA LEU A 60 -11.41 7.98 -23.76
C LEU A 60 -11.02 6.78 -24.63
N SER A 61 -11.99 6.07 -25.18
CA SER A 61 -11.74 4.94 -26.08
C SER A 61 -10.92 5.38 -27.30
N ASP A 62 -11.25 6.51 -27.93
CA ASP A 62 -10.54 7.05 -29.10
C ASP A 62 -9.08 7.43 -28.76
N VAL A 63 -8.86 8.09 -27.61
CA VAL A 63 -7.52 8.50 -27.15
C VAL A 63 -6.64 7.29 -26.84
N PHE A 64 -7.21 6.22 -26.28
CA PHE A 64 -6.46 5.05 -25.84
C PHE A 64 -6.57 3.84 -26.78
N ALA A 65 -7.25 3.95 -27.93
CA ALA A 65 -7.48 2.87 -28.87
C ALA A 65 -6.17 2.18 -29.32
N SER A 66 -5.10 2.94 -29.50
CA SER A 66 -3.78 2.40 -29.89
C SER A 66 -3.16 1.45 -28.86
N PHE A 67 -3.62 1.51 -27.61
CA PHE A 67 -3.17 0.65 -26.52
C PHE A 67 -4.00 -0.63 -26.39
N SER A 68 -5.12 -0.77 -27.11
CA SER A 68 -5.91 -2.01 -27.15
C SER A 68 -5.04 -3.21 -27.49
N ASP A 69 -5.32 -4.33 -26.83
CA ASP A 69 -4.59 -5.56 -26.97
C ASP A 69 -5.54 -6.74 -27.28
N SER A 70 -5.21 -7.48 -28.34
CA SER A 70 -5.98 -8.64 -28.79
C SER A 70 -5.92 -9.83 -27.83
N ASN A 71 -4.92 -9.86 -26.93
CA ASN A 71 -4.77 -10.90 -25.91
C ASN A 71 -5.47 -10.53 -24.59
N GLU A 72 -6.15 -9.38 -24.52
CA GLU A 72 -7.04 -9.09 -23.42
C GLU A 72 -8.14 -10.14 -23.36
N GLY A 73 -8.46 -10.59 -22.15
CA GLY A 73 -9.59 -11.49 -22.00
C GLY A 73 -9.33 -12.98 -22.19
N THR A 74 -8.07 -13.42 -22.20
CA THR A 74 -7.72 -14.84 -22.41
C THR A 74 -7.32 -15.60 -21.13
N THR A 75 -7.63 -15.06 -19.95
CA THR A 75 -7.29 -15.68 -18.65
C THR A 75 -8.55 -16.08 -17.89
N VAL A 76 -8.45 -17.11 -17.06
CA VAL A 76 -9.49 -17.53 -16.11
C VAL A 76 -9.33 -16.81 -14.76
N PHE A 77 -10.28 -17.02 -13.85
CA PHE A 77 -10.31 -16.40 -12.51
C PHE A 77 -10.15 -14.87 -12.56
N ARG A 78 -11.16 -14.18 -13.10
CA ARG A 78 -11.09 -12.73 -13.33
C ARG A 78 -11.11 -11.93 -12.03
N SER A 79 -11.60 -12.50 -10.95
CA SER A 79 -11.57 -11.89 -9.62
C SER A 79 -10.14 -11.53 -9.17
N LEU A 80 -9.12 -12.22 -9.68
CA LEU A 80 -7.71 -11.96 -9.36
C LEU A 80 -7.18 -10.65 -9.97
N ASN A 81 -7.83 -10.14 -11.02
CA ASN A 81 -7.50 -8.85 -11.62
C ASN A 81 -8.32 -7.69 -11.02
N ILE A 82 -9.39 -8.01 -10.27
CA ILE A 82 -10.23 -7.01 -9.63
C ILE A 82 -9.59 -6.59 -8.31
N PRO A 83 -9.30 -5.28 -8.11
CA PRO A 83 -8.73 -4.82 -6.86
C PRO A 83 -9.70 -5.08 -5.71
N THR A 84 -9.16 -5.54 -4.59
CA THR A 84 -9.92 -5.68 -3.34
C THR A 84 -10.51 -4.35 -2.86
N GLY A 85 -9.81 -3.25 -3.16
CA GLY A 85 -10.29 -1.89 -2.97
C GLY A 85 -9.50 -1.08 -1.95
N GLY A 86 -10.18 -0.15 -1.29
CA GLY A 86 -9.58 0.73 -0.31
C GLY A 86 -8.50 1.67 -0.88
N ARG A 87 -7.48 1.94 -0.05
CA ARG A 87 -6.36 2.84 -0.39
C ARG A 87 -5.59 2.39 -1.63
N SER A 88 -5.40 1.07 -1.81
CA SER A 88 -4.67 0.53 -2.96
C SER A 88 -5.31 0.91 -4.30
N GLU A 89 -6.63 0.78 -4.39
CA GLU A 89 -7.38 1.15 -5.60
C GLU A 89 -7.40 2.67 -5.80
N SER A 90 -7.51 3.44 -4.72
CA SER A 90 -7.46 4.91 -4.78
C SER A 90 -6.14 5.42 -5.37
N LEU A 91 -5.03 4.70 -5.14
CA LEU A 91 -3.71 4.96 -5.70
C LEU A 91 -3.51 4.36 -7.11
N GLY A 92 -4.61 4.07 -7.82
CA GLY A 92 -4.56 3.52 -9.16
C GLY A 92 -3.98 2.10 -9.17
N THR A 93 -4.04 1.39 -8.04
CA THR A 93 -3.45 0.06 -7.80
C THR A 93 -1.92 0.03 -7.82
N ALA A 94 -1.22 1.16 -7.97
CA ALA A 94 0.24 1.22 -8.06
C ALA A 94 0.91 1.05 -6.70
N ILE A 95 0.88 -0.15 -6.12
CA ILE A 95 1.33 -0.35 -4.74
C ILE A 95 2.40 -1.42 -4.55
N THR A 96 2.84 -2.14 -5.59
CA THR A 96 3.90 -3.17 -5.46
C THR A 96 5.18 -2.65 -4.77
N GLY A 97 5.55 -1.40 -5.03
CA GLY A 97 6.69 -0.73 -4.39
C GLY A 97 6.36 0.02 -3.09
N LEU A 98 5.09 0.08 -2.68
CA LEU A 98 4.64 0.73 -1.45
C LEU A 98 4.36 -0.32 -0.37
N CYS A 99 3.38 -1.21 -0.62
CA CYS A 99 2.92 -2.33 0.22
C CYS A 99 3.16 -2.15 1.73
N ASP A 100 2.70 -1.01 2.25
CA ASP A 100 2.78 -0.61 3.66
C ASP A 100 1.48 -0.88 4.41
N ASP A 101 0.52 -1.56 3.77
CA ASP A 101 -0.75 -1.96 4.36
C ASP A 101 -1.21 -3.37 3.93
N ILE A 102 -2.29 -3.84 4.56
CA ILE A 102 -2.79 -5.21 4.43
C ILE A 102 -3.12 -5.67 2.99
N THR A 103 -3.31 -4.74 2.05
CA THR A 103 -3.59 -5.08 0.65
C THR A 103 -2.41 -5.76 -0.05
N PHE A 104 -1.26 -5.90 0.61
CA PHE A 104 -0.08 -6.62 0.13
C PHE A 104 -0.39 -8.01 -0.47
N PHE A 105 -1.46 -8.69 -0.04
CA PHE A 105 -1.87 -10.00 -0.56
C PHE A 105 -2.04 -10.03 -2.08
N ASP A 106 -2.56 -8.96 -2.68
CA ASP A 106 -2.88 -8.91 -4.11
C ASP A 106 -1.74 -8.30 -4.95
N TYR A 107 -0.71 -7.75 -4.31
CA TYR A 107 0.32 -6.95 -4.99
C TYR A 107 1.75 -7.40 -4.69
N ASN A 108 2.20 -7.35 -3.44
CA ASN A 108 3.56 -7.75 -3.07
C ASN A 108 3.56 -8.49 -1.72
N PRO A 109 3.68 -9.83 -1.73
CA PRO A 109 3.69 -10.65 -0.52
C PRO A 109 4.72 -10.26 0.55
N ALA A 110 5.80 -9.56 0.18
CA ALA A 110 6.80 -9.07 1.13
C ALA A 110 6.25 -8.02 2.12
N GLY A 111 5.10 -7.39 1.81
CA GLY A 111 4.47 -6.35 2.62
C GLY A 111 4.20 -6.74 4.07
N SER A 112 3.82 -8.00 4.34
CA SER A 112 3.46 -8.44 5.70
C SER A 112 4.60 -8.33 6.71
N ALA A 113 5.85 -8.46 6.27
CA ALA A 113 7.04 -8.34 7.12
C ALA A 113 7.38 -6.88 7.47
N VAL A 114 6.73 -5.92 6.83
CA VAL A 114 7.07 -4.49 6.92
C VAL A 114 5.95 -3.61 7.47
N LEU A 115 4.75 -4.17 7.66
CA LEU A 115 3.60 -3.46 8.24
C LEU A 115 3.92 -2.80 9.58
N SER A 116 3.45 -1.58 9.78
CA SER A 116 3.59 -0.87 11.05
C SER A 116 2.83 -1.59 12.17
N ASN A 117 1.60 -2.01 11.87
CA ASN A 117 0.69 -2.68 12.80
C ASN A 117 0.28 -4.05 12.29
N SER A 118 -0.13 -4.93 13.19
CA SER A 118 -0.99 -6.06 12.82
C SER A 118 -2.38 -5.50 12.51
N GLU A 119 -3.06 -6.05 11.51
CA GLU A 119 -4.27 -5.47 10.94
C GLU A 119 -5.30 -6.55 10.64
N ILE A 120 -6.58 -6.21 10.79
CA ILE A 120 -7.70 -6.96 10.20
C ILE A 120 -8.47 -5.99 9.33
N ALA A 121 -8.83 -6.39 8.12
CA ALA A 121 -9.53 -5.52 7.20
C ALA A 121 -10.70 -6.23 6.53
N PHE A 122 -11.76 -5.46 6.33
CA PHE A 122 -12.89 -5.83 5.51
C PHE A 122 -13.02 -4.83 4.36
N PHE A 123 -13.25 -5.35 3.17
CA PHE A 123 -13.45 -4.57 1.95
C PHE A 123 -14.72 -5.01 1.27
N HIS A 124 -15.51 -4.03 0.85
CA HIS A 124 -16.64 -4.19 -0.04
C HIS A 124 -16.33 -3.39 -1.30
N ASN A 125 -16.35 -4.02 -2.47
CA ASN A 125 -16.17 -3.35 -3.76
C ASN A 125 -17.37 -3.66 -4.65
N SER A 126 -18.18 -2.65 -4.96
CA SER A 126 -19.35 -2.77 -5.82
C SER A 126 -19.00 -2.35 -7.25
N TRP A 127 -19.32 -3.21 -8.21
CA TRP A 127 -18.95 -3.07 -9.61
C TRP A 127 -20.19 -3.03 -10.52
N ILE A 128 -20.01 -3.17 -11.83
CA ILE A 128 -21.12 -3.15 -12.80
C ILE A 128 -22.08 -4.33 -12.63
N ALA A 129 -23.33 -4.17 -13.07
CA ALA A 129 -24.34 -5.23 -13.14
C ALA A 129 -24.57 -5.95 -11.79
N ASP A 130 -24.65 -5.20 -10.70
CA ASP A 130 -24.85 -5.71 -9.33
C ASP A 130 -23.78 -6.72 -8.88
N SER A 131 -22.63 -6.76 -9.55
CA SER A 131 -21.50 -7.57 -9.13
C SER A 131 -20.73 -6.92 -7.98
N ALA A 132 -20.19 -7.73 -7.09
CA ALA A 132 -19.44 -7.24 -5.96
C ALA A 132 -18.34 -8.21 -5.52
N MET A 133 -17.37 -7.65 -4.81
CA MET A 133 -16.27 -8.36 -4.17
C MET A 133 -16.29 -8.07 -2.67
N GLU A 134 -16.40 -9.12 -1.86
CA GLU A 134 -16.15 -9.05 -0.42
C GLU A 134 -14.79 -9.63 -0.12
N THR A 135 -13.99 -8.93 0.68
CA THR A 135 -12.69 -9.43 1.10
C THR A 135 -12.48 -9.25 2.58
N LEU A 136 -12.02 -10.30 3.24
CA LEU A 136 -11.60 -10.32 4.63
C LEU A 136 -10.13 -10.69 4.71
N GLU A 137 -9.34 -9.83 5.33
CA GLU A 137 -7.90 -9.99 5.47
C GLU A 137 -7.49 -9.89 6.95
N GLY A 138 -6.50 -10.68 7.34
CA GLY A 138 -5.85 -10.58 8.64
C GLY A 138 -4.37 -10.75 8.49
N SER A 139 -3.58 -9.87 9.10
CA SER A 139 -2.12 -9.96 9.13
C SER A 139 -1.55 -9.71 10.51
N MET A 140 -0.51 -10.46 10.85
CA MET A 140 0.26 -10.29 12.07
C MET A 140 1.74 -10.18 11.75
N ARG A 141 2.40 -9.25 12.46
CA ARG A 141 3.86 -9.07 12.35
C ARG A 141 4.54 -9.34 13.70
N PHE A 142 5.50 -10.24 13.69
CA PHE A 142 6.41 -10.59 14.78
C PHE A 142 7.83 -10.13 14.42
N ASN A 143 8.20 -8.91 14.84
CA ASN A 143 9.49 -8.30 14.52
C ASN A 143 9.73 -8.22 13.00
N ASN A 144 10.60 -9.08 12.47
CA ASN A 144 10.89 -9.16 11.03
C ASN A 144 10.06 -10.21 10.29
N LEU A 145 9.30 -11.04 10.99
CA LEU A 145 8.42 -12.07 10.39
C LEU A 145 7.00 -11.50 10.24
N GLY A 146 6.45 -11.57 9.03
CA GLY A 146 5.06 -11.27 8.72
C GLY A 146 4.31 -12.53 8.33
N MET A 147 3.04 -12.62 8.72
CA MET A 147 2.12 -13.69 8.34
C MET A 147 0.73 -13.12 8.09
N GLY A 148 -0.09 -13.81 7.30
CA GLY A 148 -1.48 -13.41 7.12
C GLY A 148 -2.36 -14.44 6.42
N LEU A 149 -3.67 -14.21 6.51
CA LEU A 149 -4.72 -14.94 5.82
C LEU A 149 -5.63 -13.95 5.07
N GLN A 150 -6.11 -14.35 3.90
CA GLN A 150 -7.08 -13.61 3.10
C GLN A 150 -8.17 -14.55 2.60
N LEU A 151 -9.42 -14.11 2.70
CA LEU A 151 -10.59 -14.71 2.06
C LEU A 151 -11.22 -13.66 1.13
N LYS A 152 -11.40 -14.01 -0.14
CA LYS A 152 -11.94 -13.12 -1.17
C LYS A 152 -13.09 -13.83 -1.88
N CYS A 153 -14.23 -13.15 -2.01
CA CYS A 153 -15.45 -13.69 -2.60
C CYS A 153 -15.99 -12.71 -3.64
N PHE A 154 -15.85 -13.05 -4.91
CA PHE A 154 -16.47 -12.35 -6.02
C PHE A 154 -17.78 -13.03 -6.39
N TYR A 155 -18.83 -12.27 -6.65
CA TYR A 155 -20.08 -12.80 -7.17
C TYR A 155 -20.71 -11.87 -8.20
N VAL A 156 -21.32 -12.48 -9.20
CA VAL A 156 -22.09 -11.81 -10.25
C VAL A 156 -23.49 -12.44 -10.27
N PRO A 157 -24.53 -11.68 -9.92
CA PRO A 157 -25.90 -12.13 -10.11
C PRO A 157 -26.15 -12.40 -11.61
N PHE A 158 -26.69 -13.56 -11.92
CA PHE A 158 -27.03 -13.95 -13.29
C PHE A 158 -28.47 -14.44 -13.35
N THR A 159 -29.18 -14.05 -14.41
CA THR A 159 -30.50 -14.61 -14.72
C THR A 159 -30.39 -15.38 -16.02
N GLU A 160 -30.82 -16.64 -15.98
CA GLU A 160 -30.89 -17.47 -17.16
C GLU A 160 -32.17 -17.20 -17.94
N TYR A 161 -32.03 -17.07 -19.26
CA TYR A 161 -33.12 -16.82 -20.19
C TYR A 161 -33.17 -17.92 -21.24
N ASN A 162 -34.37 -18.34 -21.64
CA ASN A 162 -34.53 -19.21 -22.82
C ASN A 162 -34.34 -18.42 -24.13
N LEU A 163 -34.43 -19.12 -25.26
CA LEU A 163 -34.32 -18.51 -26.60
C LEU A 163 -35.39 -17.44 -26.90
N PHE A 164 -36.49 -17.44 -26.16
CA PHE A 164 -37.60 -16.49 -26.31
C PHE A 164 -37.50 -15.31 -25.34
N GLY A 165 -36.50 -15.28 -24.44
CA GLY A 165 -36.30 -14.23 -23.46
C GLY A 165 -37.11 -14.41 -22.16
N ASP A 166 -37.71 -15.57 -21.94
CA ASP A 166 -38.36 -15.92 -20.67
C ASP A 166 -37.31 -16.28 -19.63
N LYS A 167 -37.52 -15.78 -18.39
CA LYS A 167 -36.65 -16.11 -17.25
C LYS A 167 -36.87 -17.54 -16.82
N LEU A 168 -35.81 -18.35 -16.81
CA LEU A 168 -35.84 -19.74 -16.36
C LEU A 168 -35.38 -19.89 -14.90
N ALA A 169 -34.25 -19.25 -14.54
CA ALA A 169 -33.66 -19.37 -13.21
C ALA A 169 -32.85 -18.12 -12.83
N GLY A 170 -32.76 -17.83 -11.53
CA GLY A 170 -31.83 -16.85 -10.97
C GLY A 170 -30.69 -17.56 -10.27
N ASN A 171 -29.45 -17.22 -10.61
CA ASN A 171 -28.25 -17.94 -10.21
C ASN A 171 -27.09 -16.96 -9.95
N TYR A 172 -25.97 -17.49 -9.46
CA TYR A 172 -24.75 -16.71 -9.27
C TYR A 172 -23.57 -17.39 -9.94
N TYR A 173 -22.81 -16.60 -10.68
CA TYR A 173 -21.40 -16.88 -10.88
C TYR A 173 -20.63 -16.44 -9.63
N SER A 174 -19.72 -17.26 -9.13
CA SER A 174 -18.85 -16.82 -8.04
C SER A 174 -17.43 -17.35 -8.15
N GLU A 175 -16.49 -16.55 -7.66
CA GLU A 175 -15.10 -16.96 -7.46
C GLU A 175 -14.71 -16.70 -6.01
N THR A 176 -14.30 -17.76 -5.30
CA THR A 176 -13.87 -17.69 -3.90
C THR A 176 -12.42 -18.09 -3.79
N SER A 177 -11.58 -17.23 -3.21
CA SER A 177 -10.16 -17.49 -3.00
C SER A 177 -9.80 -17.46 -1.52
N LEU A 178 -9.00 -18.43 -1.10
CA LEU A 178 -8.35 -18.47 0.21
C LEU A 178 -6.84 -18.37 0.00
N ALA A 179 -6.17 -17.49 0.74
CA ALA A 179 -4.74 -17.30 0.66
C ALA A 179 -4.06 -17.25 2.03
N PHE A 180 -2.85 -17.77 2.09
CA PHE A 180 -1.95 -17.70 3.24
C PHE A 180 -0.63 -17.04 2.83
N ASN A 181 -0.17 -16.09 3.62
CA ASN A 181 1.05 -15.32 3.38
C ASN A 181 2.07 -15.53 4.49
N MET A 182 3.36 -15.54 4.09
CA MET A 182 4.49 -15.46 4.99
C MET A 182 5.62 -14.63 4.36
N ALA A 183 6.23 -13.74 5.14
CA ALA A 183 7.36 -12.92 4.69
C ALA A 183 8.38 -12.67 5.80
N TYR A 184 9.62 -12.41 5.42
CA TYR A 184 10.69 -12.05 6.35
C TYR A 184 11.49 -10.84 5.87
N ASN A 185 11.79 -9.91 6.77
CA ASN A 185 12.62 -8.73 6.50
C ASN A 185 14.08 -8.98 6.89
N PHE A 186 14.93 -9.23 5.90
CA PHE A 186 16.36 -9.45 6.08
C PHE A 186 17.11 -8.13 6.19
N LEU A 187 18.24 -8.14 6.92
CA LEU A 187 19.15 -6.99 7.03
C LEU A 187 18.44 -5.71 7.52
N ALA A 188 17.39 -5.85 8.33
CA ALA A 188 16.65 -4.73 8.87
C ALA A 188 17.54 -3.89 9.80
N GLY A 189 17.71 -2.61 9.48
CA GLY A 189 18.54 -1.68 10.24
C GLY A 189 17.95 -0.27 10.35
N TYR A 190 18.73 0.64 10.93
CA TYR A 190 18.32 2.03 11.13
C TYR A 190 18.38 2.82 9.81
N ASN A 191 19.52 2.74 9.10
CA ASN A 191 19.71 3.45 7.82
C ASN A 191 19.09 2.68 6.65
N PHE A 192 19.45 1.40 6.53
CA PHE A 192 18.88 0.47 5.56
C PHE A 192 17.74 -0.30 6.22
N LYS A 193 16.50 -0.15 5.74
CA LYS A 193 15.32 -0.74 6.40
C LYS A 193 15.12 -2.23 6.09
N GLY A 194 16.02 -2.80 5.28
CA GLY A 194 16.08 -4.20 4.96
C GLY A 194 15.57 -4.56 3.57
N ILE A 195 15.69 -5.85 3.27
CA ILE A 195 15.16 -6.52 2.10
C ILE A 195 14.09 -7.48 2.62
N ALA A 196 12.82 -7.15 2.40
CA ALA A 196 11.74 -8.06 2.70
C ALA A 196 11.52 -9.00 1.52
N ALA A 197 11.41 -10.28 1.82
CA ALA A 197 11.03 -11.31 0.86
C ALA A 197 9.82 -12.06 1.41
N GLY A 198 8.83 -12.33 0.56
CA GLY A 198 7.62 -13.02 0.98
C GLY A 198 7.01 -13.85 -0.13
N TYR A 199 6.12 -14.74 0.28
CA TYR A 199 5.30 -15.52 -0.64
C TYR A 199 3.86 -15.61 -0.11
N THR A 200 2.92 -15.78 -1.03
CA THR A 200 1.51 -16.07 -0.73
C THR A 200 1.13 -17.33 -1.51
N VAL A 201 0.49 -18.29 -0.88
CA VAL A 201 -0.13 -19.44 -1.57
C VAL A 201 -1.64 -19.26 -1.57
N ARG A 202 -2.29 -19.57 -2.69
CA ARG A 202 -3.71 -19.31 -2.90
C ARG A 202 -4.40 -20.47 -3.60
N ALA A 203 -5.56 -20.84 -3.07
CA ALA A 203 -6.50 -21.75 -3.72
C ALA A 203 -7.77 -20.97 -4.06
N SER A 204 -8.28 -21.13 -5.29
CA SER A 204 -9.47 -20.43 -5.78
C SER A 204 -10.46 -21.40 -6.38
N TRP A 205 -11.73 -21.28 -6.01
CA TRP A 205 -12.85 -22.04 -6.56
C TRP A 205 -13.75 -21.13 -7.38
N ARG A 206 -13.97 -21.47 -8.64
CA ARG A 206 -14.93 -20.83 -9.53
C ARG A 206 -16.17 -21.71 -9.60
N ASN A 207 -17.29 -21.20 -9.12
CA ASN A 207 -18.58 -21.86 -9.20
C ASN A 207 -19.38 -21.33 -10.40
N MET A 208 -19.74 -22.23 -11.31
CA MET A 208 -20.66 -21.96 -12.41
C MET A 208 -22.03 -22.56 -12.10
N PRO A 209 -23.14 -21.84 -12.37
CA PRO A 209 -24.47 -22.40 -12.21
C PRO A 209 -24.81 -23.40 -13.32
N ASP A 210 -25.76 -24.30 -13.06
CA ASP A 210 -26.33 -25.16 -14.08
C ASP A 210 -27.07 -24.31 -15.13
N TYR A 211 -26.99 -24.71 -16.40
CA TYR A 211 -27.66 -24.06 -17.52
C TYR A 211 -28.76 -24.93 -18.13
N ALA A 212 -29.70 -24.30 -18.84
CA ALA A 212 -30.86 -24.87 -19.48
C ALA A 212 -30.55 -25.46 -20.85
N ASP A 213 -31.29 -26.50 -21.22
CA ASP A 213 -31.30 -26.99 -22.58
C ASP A 213 -32.11 -26.07 -23.49
N ASN A 214 -31.45 -25.47 -24.48
CA ASN A 214 -32.08 -24.56 -25.46
C ASN A 214 -33.27 -25.14 -26.23
N GLN A 215 -33.45 -26.47 -26.27
CA GLN A 215 -34.56 -27.12 -26.96
C GLN A 215 -35.71 -27.49 -26.02
N THR A 216 -35.45 -27.70 -24.73
CA THR A 216 -36.45 -28.21 -23.78
C THR A 216 -36.74 -27.27 -22.60
N ASP A 217 -35.99 -26.18 -22.48
CA ASP A 217 -36.02 -25.21 -21.38
C ASP A 217 -35.80 -25.83 -19.98
N LYS A 218 -35.35 -27.08 -19.92
CA LYS A 218 -35.04 -27.79 -18.67
C LYS A 218 -33.60 -27.55 -18.27
N ILE A 219 -33.39 -27.22 -17.00
CA ILE A 219 -32.07 -27.11 -16.37
C ILE A 219 -31.34 -28.46 -16.48
N LYS A 220 -30.11 -28.45 -17.01
CA LYS A 220 -29.21 -29.60 -17.07
C LYS A 220 -28.49 -29.73 -15.74
N SER A 221 -28.99 -30.60 -14.87
CA SER A 221 -28.39 -30.82 -13.56
C SER A 221 -26.93 -31.29 -13.69
N GLY A 222 -26.02 -30.62 -12.98
CA GLY A 222 -24.57 -30.93 -12.96
C GLY A 222 -23.76 -30.27 -14.07
N SER A 223 -24.39 -29.54 -14.98
CA SER A 223 -23.73 -28.83 -16.07
C SER A 223 -22.91 -27.60 -15.61
N GLY A 224 -23.22 -27.06 -14.44
CA GLY A 224 -22.45 -26.01 -13.78
C GLY A 224 -21.16 -26.55 -13.16
N LEU A 225 -21.20 -27.76 -12.58
CA LEU A 225 -20.00 -28.40 -12.03
C LEU A 225 -19.00 -28.80 -13.14
N GLU A 226 -19.48 -29.12 -14.34
CA GLU A 226 -18.65 -29.32 -15.55
C GLU A 226 -17.83 -28.08 -15.91
N GLN A 227 -18.37 -26.86 -15.74
CA GLN A 227 -17.69 -25.59 -16.08
C GLN A 227 -16.99 -24.91 -14.90
N SER A 228 -17.24 -25.41 -13.69
CA SER A 228 -16.59 -24.94 -12.48
C SER A 228 -15.09 -25.26 -12.51
N ALA A 229 -14.28 -24.46 -11.83
CA ALA A 229 -12.83 -24.60 -11.86
C ALA A 229 -12.18 -24.47 -10.49
N LEU A 230 -11.04 -25.13 -10.31
CA LEU A 230 -10.17 -25.03 -9.14
C LEU A 230 -8.78 -24.54 -9.57
N GLY A 231 -8.36 -23.40 -9.04
CA GLY A 231 -7.05 -22.81 -9.27
C GLY A 231 -6.13 -22.93 -8.07
N PHE A 232 -4.87 -23.32 -8.29
CA PHE A 232 -3.81 -23.27 -7.30
C PHE A 232 -2.70 -22.36 -7.81
N MET A 233 -2.28 -21.40 -6.99
CA MET A 233 -1.29 -20.41 -7.39
C MET A 233 -0.45 -19.92 -6.23
N ALA A 234 0.70 -19.35 -6.56
CA ALA A 234 1.60 -18.71 -5.62
C ALA A 234 2.04 -17.34 -6.13
N ASP A 235 2.24 -16.44 -5.18
CA ASP A 235 2.81 -15.12 -5.38
C ASP A 235 4.17 -15.05 -4.69
N PHE A 236 5.12 -14.33 -5.27
CA PHE A 236 6.43 -14.05 -4.69
C PHE A 236 6.69 -12.56 -4.72
N GLY A 237 7.30 -12.05 -3.65
CA GLY A 237 7.51 -10.63 -3.46
C GLY A 237 8.89 -10.32 -2.90
N LEU A 238 9.48 -9.23 -3.40
CA LEU A 238 10.66 -8.58 -2.84
C LEU A 238 10.37 -7.10 -2.63
N LEU A 239 10.82 -6.55 -1.52
CA LEU A 239 10.66 -5.13 -1.19
C LEU A 239 11.93 -4.61 -0.50
N VAL A 240 12.54 -3.59 -1.11
CA VAL A 240 13.74 -2.92 -0.60
C VAL A 240 13.37 -1.52 -0.16
N ARG A 241 13.81 -1.13 1.03
CA ARG A 241 13.39 0.12 1.66
C ARG A 241 14.59 0.88 2.23
N PHE A 242 14.73 2.15 1.87
CA PHE A 242 15.87 2.97 2.28
C PHE A 242 15.53 4.47 2.26
N ASN A 243 16.44 5.29 2.80
CA ASN A 243 16.33 6.73 2.69
C ASN A 243 17.06 7.21 1.43
N PHE A 244 16.38 7.98 0.57
CA PHE A 244 16.94 8.58 -0.64
C PHE A 244 16.57 10.05 -0.73
N LEU A 245 17.56 10.96 -0.73
CA LEU A 245 17.36 12.42 -0.80
C LEU A 245 16.28 12.93 0.19
N LYS A 246 16.30 12.43 1.42
CA LYS A 246 15.29 12.74 2.43
C LYS A 246 15.59 14.07 3.12
N ASN A 247 14.66 15.02 3.03
CA ASN A 247 14.80 16.37 3.60
C ASN A 247 13.90 16.62 4.83
N PHE A 248 13.32 15.58 5.42
CA PHE A 248 12.43 15.68 6.58
C PHE A 248 12.78 14.67 7.68
N SER A 249 12.52 15.05 8.93
CA SER A 249 12.71 14.17 10.08
C SER A 249 11.57 13.14 10.16
N SER A 250 11.90 11.89 9.87
CA SER A 250 11.02 10.73 10.06
C SER A 250 11.87 9.47 10.20
N LEU A 251 11.38 8.50 10.97
CA LEU A 251 12.02 7.18 11.08
C LEU A 251 11.69 6.27 9.90
N GLU A 252 10.53 6.48 9.27
CA GLU A 252 10.07 5.70 8.13
C GLU A 252 10.91 5.97 6.88
N PRO A 253 11.20 4.95 6.05
CA PRO A 253 11.89 5.17 4.78
C PRO A 253 11.06 6.11 3.90
N ASN A 254 11.74 6.91 3.07
CA ASN A 254 11.07 7.75 2.10
C ASN A 254 11.14 7.21 0.67
N PHE A 255 11.93 6.16 0.41
CA PHE A 255 11.96 5.50 -0.89
C PHE A 255 11.90 3.98 -0.72
N ASN A 256 11.04 3.36 -1.51
CA ASN A 256 10.86 1.92 -1.54
C ASN A 256 10.83 1.44 -2.99
N PHE A 257 11.39 0.25 -3.24
CA PHE A 257 11.34 -0.42 -4.53
C PHE A 257 10.87 -1.86 -4.32
N GLY A 258 9.91 -2.30 -5.14
CA GLY A 258 9.32 -3.62 -5.03
C GLY A 258 9.31 -4.36 -6.36
N LEU A 259 9.49 -5.67 -6.28
CA LEU A 259 9.29 -6.62 -7.36
C LEU A 259 8.30 -7.68 -6.90
N ALA A 260 7.39 -8.09 -7.77
CA ALA A 260 6.46 -9.17 -7.48
C ALA A 260 6.22 -10.04 -8.70
N LEU A 261 5.99 -11.33 -8.46
CA LEU A 261 5.42 -12.28 -9.39
C LEU A 261 4.10 -12.74 -8.78
N ASN A 262 2.97 -12.42 -9.40
CA ASN A 262 1.65 -12.81 -8.90
C ASN A 262 1.03 -13.91 -9.76
N ASN A 263 0.18 -14.71 -9.14
CA ASN A 263 -0.69 -15.74 -9.70
C ASN A 263 0.03 -16.83 -10.51
N LEU A 264 1.27 -17.19 -10.14
CA LEU A 264 2.00 -18.29 -10.77
C LEU A 264 1.32 -19.61 -10.40
N GLY A 265 0.69 -20.29 -11.36
CA GLY A 265 -0.06 -21.49 -11.04
C GLY A 265 -0.83 -22.09 -12.21
N LEU A 266 -1.75 -23.00 -11.88
CA LEU A 266 -2.59 -23.73 -12.83
C LEU A 266 -4.04 -23.77 -12.34
N ALA A 267 -4.97 -23.88 -13.27
CA ALA A 267 -6.39 -24.07 -13.01
C ALA A 267 -6.90 -25.35 -13.70
N PHE A 268 -7.88 -26.00 -13.08
CA PHE A 268 -8.47 -27.25 -13.58
C PHE A 268 -9.98 -27.12 -13.63
N THR A 269 -10.62 -27.67 -14.66
CA THR A 269 -12.08 -27.64 -14.86
C THR A 269 -12.60 -29.02 -15.30
N GLY A 270 -13.89 -29.14 -15.63
CA GLY A 270 -14.45 -30.38 -16.17
C GLY A 270 -14.76 -31.48 -15.16
N PHE A 271 -14.94 -31.14 -13.87
CA PHE A 271 -15.04 -32.08 -12.73
C PHE A 271 -16.11 -33.18 -12.86
N SER A 272 -17.16 -32.98 -13.67
CA SER A 272 -18.25 -33.96 -13.86
C SER A 272 -18.15 -34.80 -15.14
N LYS A 273 -17.18 -34.53 -16.02
CA LYS A 273 -17.10 -35.18 -17.34
C LYS A 273 -15.67 -35.50 -17.75
N ASN A 274 -14.90 -34.48 -18.11
CA ASN A 274 -13.51 -34.60 -18.56
C ASN A 274 -12.65 -33.63 -17.75
N PHE A 275 -11.99 -34.14 -16.71
CA PHE A 275 -11.06 -33.32 -15.93
C PHE A 275 -9.90 -32.87 -16.80
N GLU A 276 -9.76 -31.56 -16.98
CA GLU A 276 -8.75 -30.97 -17.85
C GLU A 276 -8.17 -29.68 -17.27
N LEU A 277 -7.05 -29.26 -17.87
CA LEU A 277 -6.39 -28.00 -17.53
C LEU A 277 -7.18 -26.86 -18.17
N ASP A 278 -7.59 -25.89 -17.35
CA ASP A 278 -8.31 -24.69 -17.79
C ASP A 278 -7.34 -23.69 -18.45
N ASP A 279 -7.84 -22.55 -18.93
CA ASP A 279 -6.99 -21.49 -19.49
C ASP A 279 -5.97 -20.96 -18.47
N SER A 280 -5.01 -20.16 -18.94
CA SER A 280 -3.98 -19.57 -18.07
C SER A 280 -4.60 -18.70 -16.97
N LEU A 281 -4.06 -18.82 -15.76
CA LEU A 281 -4.26 -17.84 -14.70
C LEU A 281 -3.64 -16.48 -15.12
N PRO A 282 -4.11 -15.36 -14.53
CA PRO A 282 -3.59 -14.02 -14.81
C PRO A 282 -2.26 -13.80 -14.08
N THR A 283 -1.23 -14.55 -14.48
CA THR A 283 0.13 -14.39 -13.98
C THR A 283 0.69 -13.04 -14.43
N ARG A 284 1.35 -12.32 -13.53
CA ARG A 284 2.01 -11.05 -13.86
C ARG A 284 3.32 -10.86 -13.11
N ILE A 285 4.25 -10.17 -13.76
CA ILE A 285 5.47 -9.66 -13.14
C ILE A 285 5.28 -8.15 -12.96
N SER A 286 5.46 -7.66 -11.74
CA SER A 286 5.33 -6.24 -11.41
C SER A 286 6.63 -5.69 -10.85
N ALA A 287 6.96 -4.46 -11.25
CA ALA A 287 8.03 -3.67 -10.67
C ALA A 287 7.49 -2.28 -10.34
N GLY A 288 7.70 -1.82 -9.12
CA GLY A 288 7.20 -0.51 -8.70
C GLY A 288 8.10 0.17 -7.69
N PHE A 289 7.95 1.48 -7.56
CA PHE A 289 8.61 2.26 -6.52
C PHE A 289 7.62 3.22 -5.89
N SER A 290 7.89 3.58 -4.63
CA SER A 290 7.20 4.65 -3.94
C SER A 290 8.19 5.65 -3.37
N TYR A 291 7.84 6.93 -3.43
CA TYR A 291 8.69 8.03 -2.99
C TYR A 291 7.88 9.07 -2.23
N ARG A 292 8.24 9.27 -0.96
CA ARG A 292 7.69 10.32 -0.10
C ARG A 292 8.60 11.53 -0.19
N LEU A 293 8.24 12.48 -1.06
CA LEU A 293 9.02 13.69 -1.31
C LEU A 293 9.00 14.64 -0.10
N PHE A 294 7.84 14.78 0.53
CA PHE A 294 7.64 15.50 1.79
C PHE A 294 6.86 14.61 2.76
N LYS A 295 6.88 14.94 4.05
CA LYS A 295 6.16 14.15 5.08
C LYS A 295 4.71 13.84 4.67
N ASN A 296 4.03 14.79 4.03
CA ASN A 296 2.62 14.74 3.69
C ASN A 296 2.33 14.40 2.22
N LEU A 297 3.34 14.08 1.41
CA LEU A 297 3.16 13.84 -0.03
C LEU A 297 3.93 12.59 -0.46
N LEU A 298 3.17 11.58 -0.87
CA LEU A 298 3.65 10.30 -1.37
C LEU A 298 3.29 10.16 -2.84
N PHE A 299 4.24 9.67 -3.63
CA PHE A 299 4.04 9.22 -5.00
C PHE A 299 4.35 7.73 -5.11
N THR A 300 3.66 7.05 -5.99
CA THR A 300 3.90 5.64 -6.27
C THR A 300 3.69 5.36 -7.76
N THR A 301 4.44 4.40 -8.30
CA THR A 301 4.39 4.04 -9.72
C THR A 301 4.75 2.58 -9.88
N GLU A 302 4.09 1.93 -10.84
CA GLU A 302 4.21 0.50 -11.08
C GLU A 302 4.12 0.19 -12.58
N PHE A 303 4.97 -0.72 -13.04
CA PHE A 303 4.91 -1.36 -14.34
C PHE A 303 4.55 -2.83 -14.13
N ARG A 304 3.64 -3.36 -14.95
CA ARG A 304 3.25 -4.77 -14.90
C ARG A 304 3.33 -5.39 -16.27
N GLN A 305 3.91 -6.58 -16.34
CA GLN A 305 3.91 -7.43 -17.52
C GLN A 305 3.05 -8.66 -17.22
N PRO A 306 1.82 -8.76 -17.74
CA PRO A 306 1.07 -10.00 -17.73
C PRO A 306 1.81 -11.07 -18.55
N VAL A 307 1.77 -12.31 -18.10
CA VAL A 307 2.44 -13.44 -18.74
C VAL A 307 1.45 -14.59 -18.84
N ASN A 308 1.19 -15.07 -20.05
CA ASN A 308 0.38 -16.26 -20.25
C ASN A 308 1.30 -17.50 -20.18
N LEU A 309 1.17 -18.30 -19.12
CA LEU A 309 2.04 -19.45 -18.86
C LEU A 309 1.76 -20.63 -19.81
N MET A 310 0.56 -20.66 -20.39
CA MET A 310 0.12 -21.71 -21.32
C MET A 310 0.64 -21.42 -22.73
N ASN A 311 0.65 -20.14 -23.13
CA ASN A 311 1.20 -19.69 -24.39
C ASN A 311 1.78 -18.27 -24.26
N PHE A 312 3.10 -18.16 -24.18
CA PHE A 312 3.79 -16.88 -24.03
C PHE A 312 3.49 -15.88 -25.15
N SER A 313 3.19 -16.34 -26.37
CA SER A 313 2.84 -15.46 -27.50
C SER A 313 1.48 -14.77 -27.34
N SER A 314 0.63 -15.32 -26.46
CA SER A 314 -0.67 -14.77 -26.06
C SER A 314 -0.58 -13.98 -24.75
N SER A 315 0.61 -13.53 -24.36
CA SER A 315 0.77 -12.61 -23.23
C SER A 315 0.24 -11.23 -23.59
N GLN A 316 -0.37 -10.56 -22.62
CA GLN A 316 -0.86 -9.20 -22.82
C GLN A 316 0.28 -8.17 -22.84
N LYS A 317 0.03 -7.01 -23.42
CA LYS A 317 0.91 -5.83 -23.35
C LYS A 317 1.11 -5.41 -21.91
N PHE A 318 2.22 -4.72 -21.66
CA PHE A 318 2.49 -4.16 -20.34
C PHE A 318 1.41 -3.14 -19.95
N SER A 319 1.16 -3.04 -18.65
CA SER A 319 0.33 -2.01 -18.05
C SER A 319 1.16 -1.09 -17.16
N PHE A 320 0.67 0.12 -16.97
CA PHE A 320 1.30 1.15 -16.16
C PHE A 320 0.30 1.69 -15.16
N ALA A 321 0.76 1.93 -13.93
CA ALA A 321 -0.06 2.56 -12.90
C ALA A 321 0.75 3.60 -12.13
N SER A 322 0.10 4.66 -11.68
CA SER A 322 0.68 5.71 -10.86
C SER A 322 -0.35 6.26 -9.88
N GLY A 323 0.11 6.71 -8.71
CA GLY A 323 -0.75 7.27 -7.68
C GLY A 323 -0.05 8.29 -6.82
N ALA A 324 -0.85 9.14 -6.18
CA ALA A 324 -0.40 10.14 -5.23
C ALA A 324 -1.33 10.15 -4.00
N GLU A 325 -0.73 10.33 -2.83
CA GLU A 325 -1.42 10.52 -1.56
C GLU A 325 -0.96 11.82 -0.91
N ILE A 326 -1.93 12.59 -0.42
CA ILE A 326 -1.72 13.81 0.34
C ILE A 326 -2.29 13.62 1.74
N ASN A 327 -1.43 13.66 2.75
CA ASN A 327 -1.86 13.65 4.15
C ASN A 327 -2.29 15.07 4.54
N VAL A 328 -3.59 15.33 4.58
CA VAL A 328 -4.16 16.66 4.82
C VAL A 328 -4.15 16.97 6.32
N THR A 329 -4.53 16.00 7.15
CA THR A 329 -4.45 16.05 8.61
C THR A 329 -3.95 14.72 9.16
N ASP A 330 -3.77 14.61 10.47
CA ASP A 330 -3.38 13.34 11.11
C ASP A 330 -4.47 12.25 11.03
N PHE A 331 -5.70 12.62 10.64
CA PHE A 331 -6.85 11.70 10.57
C PHE A 331 -7.49 11.63 9.18
N PHE A 332 -7.01 12.42 8.20
CA PHE A 332 -7.62 12.52 6.88
C PHE A 332 -6.56 12.59 5.78
N ASP A 333 -6.65 11.66 4.84
CA ASP A 333 -5.81 11.56 3.65
C ASP A 333 -6.68 11.63 2.39
N PHE A 334 -6.10 12.19 1.32
CA PHE A 334 -6.69 12.20 -0.01
C PHE A 334 -5.78 11.44 -0.97
N GLU A 335 -6.36 10.56 -1.77
CA GLU A 335 -5.63 9.76 -2.74
C GLU A 335 -6.19 9.97 -4.15
N ALA A 336 -5.29 9.95 -5.14
CA ALA A 336 -5.64 9.95 -6.55
C ALA A 336 -4.74 9.00 -7.32
N GLY A 337 -5.28 8.38 -8.36
CA GLY A 337 -4.63 7.29 -9.07
C GLY A 337 -5.00 7.22 -10.54
N PHE A 338 -4.08 6.68 -11.32
CA PHE A 338 -4.24 6.39 -12.73
C PHE A 338 -3.66 5.01 -13.05
N MET A 339 -4.37 4.24 -13.86
CA MET A 339 -3.89 2.98 -14.43
C MET A 339 -4.26 2.91 -15.90
N LEU A 340 -3.32 2.46 -16.71
CA LEU A 340 -3.54 2.11 -18.10
C LEU A 340 -3.19 0.64 -18.29
N SER A 341 -4.20 -0.17 -18.60
CA SER A 341 -4.04 -1.58 -18.93
C SER A 341 -4.74 -1.83 -20.26
N GLY A 342 -3.94 -2.06 -21.30
CA GLY A 342 -4.46 -2.17 -22.65
C GLY A 342 -5.20 -0.90 -23.07
N GLY A 343 -6.35 -1.07 -23.73
CA GLY A 343 -7.20 0.05 -24.19
C GLY A 343 -8.06 0.72 -23.11
N ASN A 344 -7.98 0.28 -21.85
CA ASN A 344 -8.86 0.74 -20.77
C ASN A 344 -8.13 1.63 -19.75
N PRO A 345 -8.27 2.97 -19.83
CA PRO A 345 -7.78 3.86 -18.80
C PRO A 345 -8.68 3.81 -17.56
N ARG A 346 -8.07 3.85 -16.39
CA ARG A 346 -8.75 3.91 -15.09
C ARG A 346 -8.23 5.09 -14.30
N PHE A 347 -9.14 5.93 -13.82
CA PHE A 347 -8.88 7.03 -12.91
C PHE A 347 -9.57 6.74 -11.58
N SER A 348 -8.83 6.82 -10.48
CA SER A 348 -9.38 6.55 -9.15
C SER A 348 -9.14 7.73 -8.24
N ILE A 349 -10.13 8.04 -7.41
CA ILE A 349 -10.00 9.01 -6.32
C ILE A 349 -10.48 8.36 -5.03
N GLY A 350 -9.85 8.73 -3.92
CA GLY A 350 -10.20 8.18 -2.64
C GLY A 350 -9.95 9.14 -1.50
N SER A 351 -10.54 8.80 -0.36
CA SER A 351 -10.24 9.45 0.89
C SER A 351 -10.18 8.43 2.01
N GLN A 352 -9.22 8.62 2.91
CA GLN A 352 -9.04 7.79 4.08
C GLN A 352 -9.25 8.58 5.36
N PHE A 353 -9.91 7.95 6.33
CA PHE A 353 -10.23 8.52 7.64
C PHE A 353 -9.67 7.62 8.75
N ASP A 354 -8.96 8.19 9.71
CA ASP A 354 -8.51 7.49 10.92
C ASP A 354 -9.38 7.86 12.11
N ILE A 355 -10.16 6.90 12.62
CA ILE A 355 -11.06 7.10 13.76
C ILE A 355 -10.79 6.02 14.80
N LYS A 356 -10.14 6.41 15.91
CA LYS A 356 -9.91 5.57 17.10
C LYS A 356 -9.25 4.21 16.76
N GLY A 357 -8.26 4.20 15.86
CA GLY A 357 -7.54 2.97 15.48
C GLY A 357 -8.23 2.15 14.40
N ILE A 358 -9.28 2.70 13.77
CA ILE A 358 -9.91 2.15 12.57
C ILE A 358 -9.61 3.10 11.41
N LYS A 359 -8.96 2.59 10.37
CA LYS A 359 -8.76 3.29 9.09
C LYS A 359 -9.89 2.91 8.14
N MET A 360 -10.75 3.87 7.81
CA MET A 360 -11.80 3.70 6.81
C MET A 360 -11.37 4.34 5.50
N ASN A 361 -11.67 3.73 4.36
CA ASN A 361 -11.44 4.34 3.06
C ASN A 361 -12.71 4.23 2.21
N VAL A 362 -12.97 5.30 1.45
CA VAL A 362 -14.02 5.36 0.44
C VAL A 362 -13.36 5.79 -0.85
N ASN A 363 -13.63 5.08 -1.93
CA ASN A 363 -13.06 5.38 -3.23
C ASN A 363 -14.13 5.37 -4.33
N TYR A 364 -13.78 5.98 -5.45
CA TYR A 364 -14.55 5.94 -6.68
C TYR A 364 -13.59 5.76 -7.85
N THR A 365 -13.94 4.84 -8.75
CA THR A 365 -13.13 4.51 -9.91
C THR A 365 -13.91 4.79 -11.20
N LEU A 366 -13.33 5.61 -12.07
CA LEU A 366 -13.81 5.91 -13.41
C LEU A 366 -12.99 5.14 -14.45
N ASP A 367 -13.65 4.28 -15.22
CA ASP A 367 -13.11 3.54 -16.36
C ASP A 367 -14.18 3.36 -17.45
N LEU A 368 -13.83 2.67 -18.56
CA LEU A 368 -14.76 2.47 -19.69
C LEU A 368 -16.03 1.68 -19.34
N THR A 369 -16.08 1.03 -18.18
CA THR A 369 -17.25 0.27 -17.71
C THR A 369 -18.11 1.03 -16.69
N THR A 370 -17.66 2.21 -16.27
CA THR A 370 -18.31 3.01 -15.23
C THR A 370 -19.61 3.66 -15.72
N SER A 371 -20.60 3.73 -14.84
CA SER A 371 -21.88 4.44 -15.02
C SER A 371 -22.14 5.37 -13.83
N PHE A 372 -22.77 6.51 -14.10
CA PHE A 372 -23.25 7.45 -13.07
C PHE A 372 -24.76 7.37 -12.83
N ASN A 373 -25.46 6.54 -13.60
CA ASN A 373 -26.89 6.31 -13.44
C ASN A 373 -27.24 4.84 -13.77
N PRO A 374 -27.26 3.94 -12.77
CA PRO A 374 -26.87 4.17 -11.37
C PRO A 374 -25.33 4.36 -11.23
N VAL A 375 -24.91 5.02 -10.13
CA VAL A 375 -23.48 5.10 -9.78
C VAL A 375 -22.98 3.71 -9.41
N ASN A 376 -21.88 3.27 -10.03
CA ASN A 376 -21.19 2.01 -9.74
C ASN A 376 -19.70 2.25 -9.43
N HIS A 377 -18.91 1.20 -9.19
CA HIS A 377 -17.47 1.29 -8.95
C HIS A 377 -17.10 2.09 -7.69
N ILE A 378 -17.74 1.73 -6.58
CA ILE A 378 -17.45 2.27 -5.25
C ILE A 378 -16.88 1.13 -4.41
N SER A 379 -15.73 1.37 -3.79
CA SER A 379 -15.20 0.51 -2.73
C SER A 379 -15.18 1.24 -1.38
N LEU A 380 -15.54 0.46 -0.37
CA LEU A 380 -15.51 0.79 1.02
C LEU A 380 -14.55 -0.17 1.72
N ALA A 381 -13.68 0.36 2.57
CA ALA A 381 -12.77 -0.44 3.38
C ALA A 381 -12.85 -0.01 4.83
N ALA A 382 -12.76 -0.97 5.75
CA ALA A 382 -12.58 -0.75 7.17
C ALA A 382 -11.42 -1.62 7.67
N ARG A 383 -10.38 -0.98 8.20
CA ARG A 383 -9.16 -1.64 8.66
C ARG A 383 -8.93 -1.35 10.14
N LEU A 384 -8.97 -2.39 10.96
CA LEU A 384 -8.70 -2.32 12.38
C LEU A 384 -7.21 -2.53 12.64
N LEU A 385 -6.58 -1.54 13.28
CA LEU A 385 -5.18 -1.62 13.69
C LEU A 385 -5.08 -2.29 15.07
N LEU A 386 -4.50 -3.49 15.12
CA LEU A 386 -4.33 -4.29 16.34
C LEU A 386 -3.07 -3.91 17.14
N GLY A 387 -2.28 -2.94 16.66
CA GLY A 387 -1.05 -2.48 17.28
C GLY A 387 0.21 -3.18 16.76
N ASP A 388 1.36 -2.80 17.31
CA ASP A 388 2.70 -3.17 16.82
C ASP A 388 3.44 -4.17 17.73
N ARG A 389 2.71 -4.76 18.70
CA ARG A 389 3.25 -5.67 19.72
C ARG A 389 4.41 -5.09 20.54
N GLY A 390 4.43 -3.77 20.75
CA GLY A 390 5.41 -3.10 21.59
C GLY A 390 6.72 -2.72 20.89
N ARG A 391 6.83 -2.93 19.57
CA ARG A 391 8.03 -2.57 18.79
C ARG A 391 8.37 -1.08 18.92
N SER A 392 7.40 -0.19 18.79
CA SER A 392 7.61 1.26 18.91
C SER A 392 8.01 1.66 20.32
N LYS A 393 7.45 0.98 21.34
CA LYS A 393 7.86 1.19 22.75
C LYS A 393 9.31 0.79 22.97
N THR A 394 9.72 -0.38 22.47
CA THR A 394 11.12 -0.81 22.52
C THR A 394 12.03 0.17 21.79
N MET A 395 11.62 0.63 20.60
CA MET A 395 12.41 1.58 19.83
C MET A 395 12.53 2.95 20.51
N ALA A 396 11.50 3.42 21.21
CA ALA A 396 11.57 4.64 22.01
C ALA A 396 12.62 4.52 23.14
N MET A 397 12.67 3.38 23.84
CA MET A 397 13.67 3.11 24.87
C MET A 397 15.09 3.01 24.28
N VAL A 398 15.25 2.47 23.07
CA VAL A 398 16.53 2.46 22.34
C VAL A 398 17.03 3.89 22.12
N TYR A 399 16.16 4.81 21.68
CA TYR A 399 16.53 6.22 21.48
C TYR A 399 16.86 6.94 22.78
N GLU A 400 16.12 6.67 23.85
CA GLU A 400 16.39 7.22 25.17
C GLU A 400 17.81 6.84 25.62
N LYS A 401 18.15 5.54 25.55
CA LYS A 401 19.50 5.04 25.89
C LYS A 401 20.58 5.59 24.98
N TYR A 402 20.29 5.74 23.70
CA TYR A 402 21.23 6.35 22.76
C TYR A 402 21.52 7.82 23.11
N THR A 403 20.48 8.58 23.49
CA THR A 403 20.59 9.98 23.89
C THR A 403 21.35 10.14 25.20
N GLU A 404 21.06 9.29 26.20
CA GLU A 404 21.84 9.23 27.45
C GLU A 404 23.35 9.00 27.18
N GLY A 405 23.67 8.13 26.23
CA GLY A 405 25.05 7.88 25.81
C GLY A 405 25.71 9.11 25.17
N ILE A 406 24.99 9.87 24.34
CA ILE A 406 25.49 11.13 23.76
C ILE A 406 25.79 12.15 24.87
N GLU A 407 24.88 12.30 25.84
CA GLU A 407 25.06 13.23 26.96
C GLU A 407 26.30 12.86 27.79
N LEU A 408 26.51 11.58 28.07
CA LEU A 408 27.70 11.08 28.78
C LEU A 408 28.98 11.31 27.97
N TYR A 409 28.95 10.97 26.68
CA TYR A 409 30.10 11.15 25.78
C TYR A 409 30.51 12.63 25.67
N SER A 410 29.55 13.55 25.67
CA SER A 410 29.80 15.00 25.57
C SER A 410 30.61 15.58 26.73
N LYS A 411 30.68 14.89 27.88
CA LYS A 411 31.47 15.31 29.05
C LYS A 411 32.97 15.10 28.86
N GLY A 412 33.37 14.24 27.92
CA GLY A 412 34.78 14.04 27.53
C GLY A 412 35.65 13.26 28.52
N ASP A 413 35.25 13.09 29.79
CA ASP A 413 36.05 12.33 30.75
C ASP A 413 36.05 10.82 30.45
N ARG A 414 37.19 10.16 30.64
CA ARG A 414 37.35 8.70 30.41
C ARG A 414 36.25 7.85 31.06
N GLN A 415 35.85 8.15 32.29
CA GLN A 415 34.79 7.42 33.00
C GLN A 415 33.41 7.62 32.34
N ASN A 416 33.12 8.83 31.88
CA ASN A 416 31.86 9.15 31.22
C ASN A 416 31.79 8.51 29.83
N ILE A 417 32.92 8.47 29.10
CA ILE A 417 33.02 7.75 27.82
C ILE A 417 32.76 6.25 28.01
N GLN A 418 33.31 5.62 29.06
CA GLN A 418 33.04 4.21 29.35
C GLN A 418 31.54 3.97 29.61
N LYS A 419 30.88 4.83 30.39
CA LYS A 419 29.43 4.76 30.64
C LYS A 419 28.61 5.01 29.37
N ALA A 420 29.08 5.87 28.46
CA ALA A 420 28.45 6.08 27.16
C ALA A 420 28.45 4.79 26.33
N ILE A 421 29.58 4.07 26.28
CA ILE A 421 29.69 2.77 25.61
C ILE A 421 28.71 1.75 26.21
N GLU A 422 28.57 1.71 27.54
CA GLU A 422 27.59 0.85 28.22
C GLU A 422 26.16 1.16 27.73
N LYS A 423 25.78 2.44 27.70
CA LYS A 423 24.44 2.86 27.24
C LYS A 423 24.18 2.59 25.78
N TRP A 424 25.14 2.81 24.90
CA TRP A 424 25.01 2.43 23.50
C TRP A 424 24.96 0.92 23.29
N THR A 425 25.65 0.15 24.14
CA THR A 425 25.58 -1.31 24.12
C THR A 425 24.19 -1.80 24.55
N GLU A 426 23.61 -1.20 25.60
CA GLU A 426 22.22 -1.45 26.01
C GLU A 426 21.25 -1.14 24.85
N ALA A 427 21.38 0.03 24.20
CA ALA A 427 20.56 0.43 23.06
C ALA A 427 20.67 -0.55 21.88
N LYS A 428 21.90 -0.96 21.54
CA LYS A 428 22.18 -1.95 20.48
C LYS A 428 21.51 -3.29 20.78
N ASN A 429 21.69 -3.82 21.99
CA ASN A 429 21.12 -5.12 22.38
C ASN A 429 19.59 -5.08 22.40
N MET A 430 19.00 -3.98 22.89
CA MET A 430 17.56 -3.78 22.90
C MET A 430 16.98 -3.70 21.48
N SER A 431 17.62 -2.96 20.58
CA SER A 431 17.21 -2.92 19.16
C SER A 431 17.32 -4.29 18.49
N SER A 432 18.39 -5.04 18.79
CA SER A 432 18.57 -6.39 18.26
C SER A 432 17.48 -7.36 18.72
N SER A 433 16.89 -7.15 19.90
CA SER A 433 15.78 -7.98 20.42
C SER A 433 14.50 -7.91 19.56
N ILE A 434 14.33 -6.81 18.82
CA ILE A 434 13.25 -6.61 17.86
C ILE A 434 13.71 -6.83 16.41
N GLY A 435 14.90 -7.39 16.21
CA GLY A 435 15.43 -7.73 14.89
C GLY A 435 15.96 -6.54 14.08
N ILE A 436 16.20 -5.38 14.71
CA ILE A 436 16.68 -4.18 14.03
C ILE A 436 18.13 -3.93 14.42
N LYS A 437 19.01 -3.86 13.43
CA LYS A 437 20.38 -3.38 13.61
C LYS A 437 20.39 -1.87 13.82
N PHE A 438 20.91 -1.41 14.96
CA PHE A 438 20.97 0.02 15.27
C PHE A 438 22.36 0.59 14.94
N ASP A 439 22.55 0.95 13.66
CA ASP A 439 23.82 1.48 13.15
C ASP A 439 24.37 2.67 13.97
N PRO A 440 23.56 3.66 14.42
CA PRO A 440 24.07 4.80 15.19
C PRO A 440 24.78 4.42 16.48
N ALA A 441 24.29 3.42 17.22
CA ALA A 441 24.96 2.97 18.44
C ALA A 441 26.25 2.20 18.13
N ILE A 442 26.29 1.44 17.03
CA ILE A 442 27.49 0.70 16.63
C ILE A 442 28.61 1.70 16.27
N GLU A 443 28.30 2.69 15.44
CA GLU A 443 29.24 3.75 15.06
C GLU A 443 29.71 4.54 16.28
N ALA A 444 28.79 4.89 17.18
CA ALA A 444 29.12 5.64 18.40
C ALA A 444 30.03 4.83 19.35
N ILE A 445 29.77 3.53 19.54
CA ILE A 445 30.63 2.65 20.35
C ILE A 445 32.04 2.62 19.79
N THR A 446 32.20 2.44 18.47
CA THR A 446 33.52 2.42 17.82
C THR A 446 34.24 3.75 18.03
N ALA A 447 33.58 4.88 17.75
CA ALA A 447 34.18 6.19 17.94
C ALA A 447 34.58 6.49 19.40
N ALA A 448 33.83 5.98 20.38
CA ALA A 448 34.21 6.12 21.79
C ALA A 448 35.34 5.18 22.21
N GLN A 449 35.43 3.98 21.64
CA GLN A 449 36.57 3.09 21.86
C GLN A 449 37.86 3.72 21.33
N ASP A 450 37.83 4.26 20.11
CA ASP A 450 38.97 4.98 19.52
C ASP A 450 39.39 6.18 20.41
N LEU A 451 38.42 6.91 20.97
CA LEU A 451 38.72 8.02 21.90
C LEU A 451 39.34 7.56 23.23
N LEU A 452 38.94 6.39 23.76
CA LEU A 452 39.55 5.81 24.95
C LEU A 452 40.99 5.38 24.67
N ASP A 453 41.26 4.81 23.51
CA ASP A 453 42.62 4.42 23.10
C ASP A 453 43.54 5.65 23.03
N VAL A 454 43.04 6.79 22.53
CA VAL A 454 43.77 8.06 22.56
C VAL A 454 44.05 8.53 24.00
N HIS A 455 43.09 8.41 24.92
CA HIS A 455 43.31 8.75 26.33
C HIS A 455 44.40 7.88 26.95
N ASP A 456 44.40 6.58 26.65
CA ASP A 456 45.37 5.62 27.19
C ASP A 456 46.77 5.88 26.61
N GLN A 457 46.87 6.27 25.33
CA GLN A 457 48.13 6.74 24.73
C GLN A 457 48.66 8.00 25.41
N ILE A 458 47.83 9.04 25.58
CA ILE A 458 48.23 10.30 26.24
C ILE A 458 48.73 10.03 27.66
N LYS A 459 48.05 9.17 28.41
CA LYS A 459 48.46 8.81 29.77
C LYS A 459 49.82 8.09 29.77
N ASN A 460 50.03 7.15 28.86
CA ASN A 460 51.29 6.42 28.75
C ASN A 460 52.46 7.34 28.38
N PHE A 461 52.26 8.29 27.46
CA PHE A 461 53.27 9.32 27.14
C PHE A 461 53.49 10.32 28.30
N GLY A 462 52.44 10.71 29.01
CA GLY A 462 52.53 11.61 30.17
C GLY A 462 53.22 10.99 31.39
N SER A 463 53.23 9.65 31.50
CA SER A 463 53.94 8.90 32.55
C SER A 463 55.39 8.53 32.22
N LEU A 464 55.89 8.88 31.03
CA LEU A 464 57.25 8.56 30.56
C LEU A 464 58.27 9.71 30.79
N ASN A 465 57.96 10.68 31.66
CA ASN A 465 58.87 11.77 32.06
C ASN A 465 59.32 11.64 33.52
#